data_AF-A0A432P6X0-F1
#
_entry.id   AF-A0A432P6X0-F1
#
_cell.length_a   1.000
_cell.length_b   1.000
_cell.length_c   1.000
_cell.angle_alpha   90.00
_cell.angle_beta   90.00
_cell.angle_gamma   90.00
#
_symmetry.space_group_name_H-M   'P 1'
#
loop_
_entity.id
_entity.type
_entity.pdbx_description
1 polymer ?
#
loop_
_entity_poly.entity_id
_entity_poly.type
_entity_poly.pdbx_seq_one_letter_code
_entity_poly.pdbx_strand_id
1 'polypeptide(L)'
;MMTSDPGRRGFKCDAIVDPVALSEMRANLEALVRTYGELLAVYSFMHLASREKSMRLLAGELADRAADIKRSIRDVWSVSLGFTRDTHTLGHLENTGRLLVEADGQLQRGVFGSDATLLRLLANAATELKRSAAILGTTTFDTSTCCGGSLFGNGEGNHGSTFDLGA
;
A
#
# COMPACT_ATOMS: atom_id res chain seq x y z
N MET A 1 -27.93 -3.92 -55.37
CA MET A 1 -26.89 -4.80 -54.81
C MET A 1 -25.56 -4.06 -54.93
N MET A 2 -25.16 -3.38 -53.86
CA MET A 2 -23.83 -2.77 -53.69
C MET A 2 -23.56 -2.86 -52.19
N THR A 3 -22.56 -3.66 -51.84
CA THR A 3 -22.17 -4.00 -50.47
C THR A 3 -21.29 -2.90 -49.91
N SER A 4 -21.80 -2.17 -48.92
CA SER A 4 -21.02 -1.21 -48.13
C SER A 4 -20.23 -1.97 -47.06
N ASP A 5 -18.90 -1.91 -47.16
CA ASP A 5 -17.93 -2.44 -46.21
C ASP A 5 -17.91 -1.63 -44.91
N PRO A 6 -18.16 -2.21 -43.71
CA PRO A 6 -18.08 -1.49 -42.43
C PRO A 6 -16.66 -1.58 -41.85
N GLY A 7 -15.66 -1.18 -42.63
CA GLY A 7 -14.25 -1.45 -42.35
C GLY A 7 -13.37 -0.21 -42.22
N ARG A 8 -13.70 0.76 -41.35
CA ARG A 8 -12.74 1.77 -40.84
C ARG A 8 -13.33 2.60 -39.68
N ARG A 9 -13.49 1.96 -38.52
CA ARG A 9 -13.48 2.72 -37.25
C ARG A 9 -12.02 3.09 -36.98
N GLY A 10 -11.62 4.28 -37.43
CA GLY A 10 -10.32 4.84 -37.07
C GLY A 10 -10.17 4.84 -35.55
N PHE A 11 -9.08 4.25 -35.07
CA PHE A 11 -8.61 4.44 -33.71
C PHE A 11 -8.46 5.96 -33.49
N LYS A 12 -9.38 6.58 -32.73
CA LYS A 12 -9.21 7.97 -32.30
C LYS A 12 -8.14 7.97 -31.22
N CYS A 13 -6.92 8.28 -31.62
CA CYS A 13 -5.76 8.45 -30.75
C CYS A 13 -5.72 9.84 -30.10
N ASP A 14 -6.88 10.43 -29.79
CA ASP A 14 -7.00 11.78 -29.25
C ASP A 14 -7.64 11.76 -27.87
N ALA A 15 -6.81 11.52 -26.86
CA ALA A 15 -6.90 12.28 -25.64
C ALA A 15 -5.48 12.78 -25.40
N ILE A 16 -5.20 14.04 -25.77
CA ILE A 16 -4.04 14.76 -25.26
C ILE A 16 -4.27 14.81 -23.75
N VAL A 17 -3.69 13.87 -23.02
CA VAL A 17 -3.72 13.89 -21.57
C VAL A 17 -2.85 15.05 -21.16
N ASP A 18 -3.43 16.02 -20.46
CA ASP A 18 -2.67 17.11 -19.85
C ASP A 18 -1.56 16.49 -18.99
N PRO A 19 -0.27 16.74 -19.30
CA PRO A 19 0.85 16.22 -18.53
C PRO A 19 0.76 16.57 -17.05
N VAL A 20 0.16 17.72 -16.71
CA VAL A 20 -0.07 18.15 -15.33
C VAL A 20 -1.08 17.22 -14.66
N ALA A 21 -2.23 16.97 -15.30
CA ALA A 21 -3.25 16.07 -14.77
C ALA A 21 -2.74 14.62 -14.61
N LEU A 22 -1.86 14.16 -15.52
CA LEU A 22 -1.21 12.85 -15.40
C LEU A 22 -0.26 12.81 -14.19
N SER A 23 0.50 13.88 -13.97
CA SER A 23 1.42 14.02 -12.84
C SER A 23 0.66 14.10 -11.50
N GLU A 24 -0.43 14.84 -11.44
CA GLU A 24 -1.30 14.95 -10.25
C GLU A 24 -1.97 13.61 -9.94
N MET A 25 -2.50 12.93 -10.96
CA MET A 25 -3.08 11.59 -10.81
C MET A 25 -2.05 10.61 -10.24
N ARG A 26 -0.83 10.61 -10.80
CA ARG A 26 0.26 9.78 -10.30
C ARG A 26 0.57 10.10 -8.84
N ALA A 27 0.74 11.38 -8.49
CA ALA A 27 1.02 11.79 -7.12
C ALA A 27 -0.08 11.34 -6.13
N ASN A 28 -1.35 11.41 -6.54
CA ASN A 28 -2.48 10.92 -5.74
C ASN A 28 -2.43 9.40 -5.52
N LEU A 29 -2.08 8.62 -6.56
CA LEU A 29 -1.91 7.18 -6.44
C LEU A 29 -0.72 6.82 -5.53
N GLU A 30 0.40 7.54 -5.65
CA GLU A 30 1.55 7.37 -4.76
C GLU A 30 1.21 7.70 -3.30
N ALA A 31 0.39 8.74 -3.08
CA ALA A 31 -0.13 9.07 -1.76
C ALA A 31 -1.02 7.95 -1.20
N LEU A 32 -1.94 7.39 -2.00
CA LEU A 32 -2.75 6.23 -1.58
C LEU A 32 -1.89 5.04 -1.20
N VAL A 33 -0.87 4.72 -1.99
CA VAL A 33 0.09 3.63 -1.71
C VAL A 33 0.73 3.84 -0.34
N ARG A 34 1.20 5.06 -0.05
CA ARG A 34 1.81 5.40 1.25
C ARG A 34 0.82 5.27 2.39
N THR A 35 -0.35 5.88 2.26
CA THR A 35 -1.36 5.92 3.33
C THR A 35 -1.92 4.53 3.64
N TYR A 36 -2.11 3.67 2.63
CA TYR A 36 -2.44 2.26 2.86
C TYR A 36 -1.30 1.49 3.53
N GLY A 37 -0.05 1.83 3.24
CA GLY A 37 1.12 1.26 3.91
C GLY A 37 1.15 1.57 5.40
N GLU A 38 0.87 2.82 5.75
CA GLU A 38 0.76 3.24 7.14
C GLU A 38 -0.38 2.49 7.85
N LEU A 39 -1.54 2.36 7.22
CA LEU A 39 -2.66 1.62 7.79
C LEU A 39 -2.33 0.14 8.03
N LEU A 40 -1.67 -0.50 7.04
CA LEU A 40 -1.22 -1.88 7.14
C LEU A 40 -0.24 -2.07 8.32
N ALA A 41 0.70 -1.15 8.51
CA ALA A 41 1.64 -1.18 9.62
C ALA A 41 0.90 -1.05 10.96
N VAL A 42 -0.02 -0.09 11.08
CA VAL A 42 -0.83 0.10 12.29
C VAL A 42 -1.62 -1.16 12.63
N TYR A 43 -2.29 -1.80 11.67
CA TYR A 43 -3.02 -3.06 11.90
C TYR A 43 -2.10 -4.22 12.29
N SER A 44 -0.89 -4.28 11.75
CA SER A 44 0.10 -5.28 12.14
C SER A 44 0.55 -5.07 13.60
N PHE A 45 0.77 -3.83 14.02
CA PHE A 45 1.08 -3.50 15.41
C PHE A 45 -0.11 -3.71 16.35
N MET A 46 -1.34 -3.42 15.92
CA MET A 46 -2.56 -3.71 16.69
C MET A 46 -2.69 -5.21 16.93
N HIS A 47 -2.43 -6.03 15.91
CA HIS A 47 -2.41 -7.47 16.06
C HIS A 47 -1.37 -7.91 17.10
N LEU A 48 -0.14 -7.39 17.03
CA LEU A 48 0.91 -7.68 18.02
C LEU A 48 0.50 -7.24 19.44
N ALA A 49 -0.01 -6.02 19.58
CA ALA A 49 -0.46 -5.46 20.86
C ALA A 49 -1.62 -6.25 21.48
N SER A 50 -2.53 -6.80 20.64
CA SER A 50 -3.64 -7.63 21.11
C SER A 50 -3.21 -8.96 21.73
N ARG A 51 -2.00 -9.45 21.39
CA ARG A 51 -1.43 -10.69 21.94
C ARG A 51 -0.72 -10.49 23.26
N GLU A 52 -0.28 -9.26 23.55
CA GLU A 52 0.51 -8.92 24.73
C GLU A 52 -0.32 -8.13 25.74
N LYS A 53 -0.61 -8.74 26.89
CA LYS A 53 -1.49 -8.13 27.92
C LYS A 53 -1.00 -6.77 28.42
N SER A 54 0.31 -6.53 28.40
CA SER A 54 0.94 -5.27 28.80
C SER A 54 0.71 -4.13 27.80
N MET A 55 0.32 -4.41 26.55
CA MET A 55 0.16 -3.44 25.47
C MET A 55 -1.29 -3.04 25.19
N ARG A 56 -2.21 -3.31 26.12
CA ARG A 56 -3.64 -3.05 25.91
C ARG A 56 -3.99 -1.57 25.67
N LEU A 57 -3.29 -0.64 26.33
CA LEU A 57 -3.47 0.81 26.12
C LEU A 57 -2.98 1.24 24.73
N LEU A 58 -1.84 0.69 24.28
CA LEU A 58 -1.29 0.93 22.94
C LEU A 58 -2.26 0.51 21.83
N ALA A 59 -3.01 -0.57 22.03
CA ALA A 59 -4.02 -1.00 21.05
C ALA A 59 -5.13 0.05 20.83
N GLY A 60 -5.49 0.81 21.87
CA GLY A 60 -6.45 1.92 21.77
C GLY A 60 -5.88 3.09 20.95
N GLU A 61 -4.67 3.53 21.25
CA GLU A 61 -3.99 4.60 20.52
C GLU A 61 -3.80 4.26 19.04
N LEU A 62 -3.45 3.00 18.75
CA LEU A 62 -3.33 2.50 17.39
C LEU A 62 -4.70 2.46 16.67
N ALA A 63 -5.79 2.17 17.37
CA ALA A 63 -7.13 2.20 16.79
C ALA A 63 -7.55 3.63 16.40
N ASP A 64 -7.25 4.61 17.25
CA ASP A 64 -7.50 6.03 16.97
C ASP A 64 -6.68 6.49 15.78
N ARG A 65 -5.38 6.14 15.75
CA ARG A 65 -4.50 6.41 14.61
C ARG A 65 -5.02 5.76 13.31
N ALA A 66 -5.53 4.53 13.37
CA ALA A 66 -6.12 3.87 12.22
C ALA A 66 -7.38 4.62 11.72
N ALA A 67 -8.19 5.16 12.63
CA ALA A 67 -9.37 5.97 12.26
C ALA A 67 -8.97 7.27 11.55
N ASP A 68 -7.91 7.94 11.99
CA ASP A 68 -7.34 9.11 11.30
C ASP A 68 -6.88 8.78 9.88
N ILE A 69 -6.11 7.70 9.73
CA ILE A 69 -5.59 7.26 8.44
C ILE A 69 -6.75 6.89 7.50
N LYS A 70 -7.78 6.18 7.98
CA LYS A 70 -8.98 5.84 7.19
C LYS A 70 -9.72 7.08 6.67
N ARG A 71 -9.76 8.17 7.45
CA ARG A 71 -10.31 9.46 6.97
C ARG A 71 -9.46 10.04 5.85
N SER A 72 -8.14 10.11 6.04
CA SER A 72 -7.22 10.60 5.00
C SER A 72 -7.33 9.82 3.69
N ILE A 73 -7.44 8.48 3.76
CA ILE A 73 -7.63 7.62 2.57
C ILE A 73 -8.87 8.03 1.79
N ARG A 74 -10.00 8.29 2.47
CA ARG A 74 -11.26 8.69 1.84
C ARG A 74 -11.11 10.00 1.08
N ASP A 75 -10.39 10.96 1.67
CA ASP A 75 -10.16 12.26 1.06
C ASP A 75 -9.34 12.11 -0.24
N VAL A 76 -8.26 11.31 -0.21
CA VAL A 76 -7.42 11.08 -1.41
C VAL A 76 -8.18 10.29 -2.51
N TRP A 77 -9.03 9.33 -2.13
CA TRP A 77 -9.88 8.60 -3.09
C TRP A 77 -10.88 9.51 -3.80
N SER A 78 -11.49 10.45 -3.08
CA SER A 78 -12.46 11.38 -3.67
C SER A 78 -11.85 12.23 -4.79
N VAL A 79 -10.56 12.55 -4.68
CA VAL A 79 -9.80 13.29 -5.70
C VAL A 79 -9.38 12.37 -6.86
N SER A 80 -9.00 11.13 -6.57
CA SER A 80 -8.41 10.20 -7.55
C SER A 80 -9.43 9.65 -8.57
N LEU A 81 -10.70 9.48 -8.17
CA LEU A 81 -11.76 8.93 -9.04
C LEU A 81 -12.12 9.86 -10.22
N GLY A 82 -11.73 11.13 -10.17
CA GLY A 82 -12.00 12.13 -11.22
C GLY A 82 -11.21 11.94 -12.52
N PHE A 83 -10.18 11.08 -12.55
CA PHE A 83 -9.15 11.08 -13.60
C PHE A 83 -8.99 9.76 -14.40
N THR A 84 -9.90 8.79 -14.27
CA THR A 84 -9.56 7.37 -14.53
C THR A 84 -9.40 6.95 -16.01
N ARG A 85 -8.16 6.60 -16.40
CA ARG A 85 -7.86 5.65 -17.50
C ARG A 85 -6.87 4.53 -17.12
N ASP A 86 -6.16 4.62 -16.00
CA ASP A 86 -5.22 3.60 -15.55
C ASP A 86 -5.89 2.62 -14.57
N THR A 87 -6.40 1.52 -15.10
CA THR A 87 -7.28 0.57 -14.40
C THR A 87 -6.53 -0.42 -13.51
N HIS A 88 -5.23 -0.65 -13.76
CA HIS A 88 -4.51 -1.76 -13.14
C HIS A 88 -3.98 -1.42 -11.74
N THR A 89 -3.29 -0.29 -11.58
CA THR A 89 -2.84 0.21 -10.27
C THR A 89 -4.04 0.41 -9.33
N LEU A 90 -5.12 0.98 -9.86
CA LEU A 90 -6.34 1.27 -9.11
C LEU A 90 -6.97 -0.02 -8.58
N GLY A 91 -7.08 -1.07 -9.41
CA GLY A 91 -7.62 -2.36 -8.99
C GLY A 91 -6.84 -2.98 -7.83
N HIS A 92 -5.51 -2.89 -7.83
CA HIS A 92 -4.69 -3.33 -6.69
C HIS A 92 -4.90 -2.49 -5.43
N LEU A 93 -5.09 -1.17 -5.55
CA LEU A 93 -5.40 -0.29 -4.42
C LEU A 93 -6.80 -0.54 -3.86
N GLU A 94 -7.80 -0.78 -4.70
CA GLU A 94 -9.15 -1.17 -4.29
C GLU A 94 -9.14 -2.51 -3.54
N ASN A 95 -8.41 -3.50 -4.08
CA ASN A 95 -8.21 -4.78 -3.40
C ASN A 95 -7.53 -4.62 -2.04
N THR A 96 -6.48 -3.78 -1.97
CA THR A 96 -5.80 -3.44 -0.72
C THR A 96 -6.79 -2.86 0.29
N GLY A 97 -7.58 -1.87 -0.13
CA GLY A 97 -8.61 -1.24 0.70
C GLY A 97 -9.65 -2.24 1.22
N ARG A 98 -10.19 -3.11 0.35
CA ARG A 98 -11.15 -4.15 0.75
C ARG A 98 -10.56 -5.10 1.80
N LEU A 99 -9.33 -5.58 1.58
CA LEU A 99 -8.65 -6.49 2.51
C LEU A 99 -8.40 -5.83 3.87
N LEU A 100 -8.02 -4.55 3.89
CA LEU A 100 -7.81 -3.80 5.13
C LEU A 100 -9.11 -3.50 5.88
N VAL A 101 -10.23 -3.27 5.18
CA VAL A 101 -11.56 -3.17 5.81
C VAL A 101 -11.97 -4.49 6.46
N GLU A 102 -11.72 -5.61 5.80
CA GLU A 102 -11.95 -6.94 6.39
C GLU A 102 -11.06 -7.19 7.61
N ALA A 103 -9.79 -6.77 7.56
CA ALA A 103 -8.86 -6.87 8.68
C ALA A 103 -9.28 -5.99 9.87
N ASP A 104 -9.74 -4.75 9.64
CA ASP A 104 -10.32 -3.86 10.65
C ASP A 104 -11.48 -4.54 11.37
N GLY A 105 -12.39 -5.16 10.62
CA GLY A 105 -13.51 -5.90 11.17
C GLY A 105 -13.08 -7.05 12.09
N GLN A 106 -11.99 -7.75 11.77
CA GLN A 106 -11.43 -8.80 12.63
C GLN A 106 -10.79 -8.21 13.90
N LEU A 107 -9.99 -7.15 13.76
CA LEU A 107 -9.33 -6.48 14.88
C LEU A 107 -10.36 -5.91 15.89
N GLN A 108 -11.41 -5.25 15.40
CA GLN A 108 -12.44 -4.62 16.24
C GLN A 108 -13.32 -5.63 16.97
N ARG A 109 -13.55 -6.81 16.39
CA ARG A 109 -14.40 -7.81 17.03
C ARG A 109 -13.78 -8.33 18.31
N GLY A 110 -12.45 -8.25 18.51
CA GLY A 110 -11.74 -8.68 19.72
C GLY A 110 -11.87 -10.17 20.05
N VAL A 111 -12.76 -10.88 19.36
CA VAL A 111 -12.88 -12.33 19.33
C VAL A 111 -11.69 -12.80 18.52
N PHE A 112 -10.94 -13.73 19.11
CA PHE A 112 -9.84 -14.50 18.53
C PHE A 112 -10.28 -15.29 17.28
N GLY A 113 -10.81 -14.62 16.26
CA GLY A 113 -10.85 -15.15 14.91
C GLY A 113 -9.43 -15.57 14.59
N SER A 114 -9.28 -16.81 14.10
CA SER A 114 -7.98 -17.45 13.85
C SER A 114 -6.94 -16.43 13.41
N ASP A 115 -5.86 -16.28 14.18
CA ASP A 115 -4.73 -15.39 13.86
C ASP A 115 -4.28 -15.57 12.39
N ALA A 116 -4.37 -16.80 11.88
CA ALA A 116 -4.08 -17.12 10.49
C ALA A 116 -4.96 -16.37 9.48
N THR A 117 -6.25 -16.13 9.79
CA THR A 117 -7.14 -15.34 8.93
C THR A 117 -6.72 -13.89 8.88
N LEU A 118 -6.46 -13.26 10.02
CA LEU A 118 -6.02 -11.87 10.08
C LEU A 118 -4.66 -11.69 9.40
N LEU A 119 -3.70 -12.55 9.72
CA LEU A 119 -2.37 -12.54 9.09
C LEU A 119 -2.47 -12.75 7.57
N ARG A 120 -3.35 -13.63 7.10
CA ARG A 120 -3.60 -13.83 5.66
C ARG A 120 -4.17 -12.58 5.01
N LEU A 121 -5.12 -11.90 5.65
CA LEU A 121 -5.68 -10.63 5.14
C LEU A 121 -4.58 -9.56 5.03
N LEU A 122 -3.77 -9.39 6.08
CA LEU A 122 -2.66 -8.43 6.09
C LEU A 122 -1.59 -8.77 5.05
N ALA A 123 -1.22 -10.05 4.90
CA ALA A 123 -0.25 -10.50 3.90
C ALA A 123 -0.75 -10.29 2.46
N ASN A 124 -2.03 -10.54 2.20
CA ASN A 124 -2.63 -10.30 0.90
C ASN A 124 -2.70 -8.78 0.60
N ALA A 125 -3.07 -7.96 1.59
CA ALA A 125 -3.09 -6.51 1.45
C ALA A 125 -1.68 -5.98 1.14
N ALA A 126 -0.65 -6.47 1.85
CA ALA A 126 0.74 -6.15 1.57
C ALA A 126 1.17 -6.53 0.15
N THR A 127 0.70 -7.67 -0.36
CA THR A 127 1.03 -8.15 -1.71
C THR A 127 0.41 -7.26 -2.78
N GLU A 128 -0.88 -6.91 -2.65
CA GLU A 128 -1.56 -6.01 -3.58
C GLU A 128 -0.95 -4.62 -3.55
N LEU A 129 -0.57 -4.13 -2.37
CA LEU A 129 0.07 -2.83 -2.21
C LEU A 129 1.50 -2.78 -2.79
N LYS A 130 2.24 -3.89 -2.71
CA LYS A 130 3.53 -4.03 -3.41
C LYS A 130 3.36 -4.03 -4.93
N ARG A 131 2.31 -4.66 -5.45
CA ARG A 131 2.00 -4.67 -6.89
C ARG A 131 1.65 -3.28 -7.38
N SER A 132 0.80 -2.54 -6.67
CA SER A 132 0.47 -1.15 -7.04
C SER A 132 1.70 -0.24 -6.99
N ALA A 133 2.53 -0.36 -5.94
CA ALA A 133 3.80 0.38 -5.84
C ALA A 133 4.75 0.06 -7.00
N ALA A 134 4.90 -1.22 -7.36
CA ALA A 134 5.76 -1.64 -8.46
C ALA A 134 5.29 -1.11 -9.83
N ILE A 135 3.97 -1.09 -10.08
CA ILE A 135 3.40 -0.53 -11.33
C ILE A 135 3.65 0.98 -11.39
N LEU A 136 3.50 1.68 -10.27
CA LEU A 136 3.84 3.10 -10.18
C LEU A 136 5.35 3.33 -10.25
N GLY A 137 6.19 2.31 -10.02
CA GLY A 137 7.64 2.48 -9.91
C GLY A 137 8.06 3.21 -8.64
N THR A 138 7.29 3.09 -7.55
CA THR A 138 7.66 3.63 -6.24
C THR A 138 8.41 2.58 -5.42
N THR A 139 9.36 3.05 -4.61
CA THR A 139 10.17 2.21 -3.72
C THR A 139 9.58 2.09 -2.31
N THR A 140 8.33 2.50 -2.10
CA THR A 140 7.70 2.61 -0.76
C THR A 140 7.70 1.30 0.03
N PHE A 141 7.75 0.14 -0.65
CA PHE A 141 7.82 -1.19 -0.02
C PHE A 141 9.06 -1.98 -0.43
N ASP A 142 10.06 -1.33 -1.02
CA ASP A 142 11.32 -1.99 -1.35
C ASP A 142 12.15 -2.17 -0.07
N THR A 143 11.96 -3.31 0.58
CA THR A 143 12.73 -3.70 1.78
C THR A 143 14.03 -4.42 1.42
N SER A 144 14.39 -4.54 0.13
CA SER A 144 15.65 -5.17 -0.28
C SER A 144 16.86 -4.48 0.36
N THR A 145 16.72 -3.21 0.74
CA THR A 145 17.71 -2.41 1.48
C THR A 145 17.45 -2.33 2.99
N CYS A 146 16.22 -2.56 3.47
CA CYS A 146 15.87 -2.44 4.90
C CYS A 146 16.28 -3.65 5.75
N CYS A 147 16.27 -4.86 5.20
CA CYS A 147 16.68 -6.08 5.92
C CYS A 147 17.72 -6.91 5.16
N GLY A 148 18.05 -6.53 3.92
CA GLY A 148 19.16 -7.03 3.14
C GLY A 148 20.32 -6.06 3.20
N GLY A 149 20.90 -5.89 4.39
CA GLY A 149 22.20 -5.24 4.49
C GLY A 149 23.15 -5.91 3.50
N SER A 150 23.90 -5.07 2.78
CA SER A 150 25.02 -5.35 1.91
C SER A 150 26.09 -6.26 2.58
N LEU A 151 25.75 -7.51 2.89
CA LEU A 151 26.62 -8.50 3.52
C LEU A 151 27.14 -9.54 2.51
N PHE A 152 26.74 -9.48 1.24
CA PHE A 152 27.20 -10.43 0.22
C PHE A 152 27.69 -9.82 -1.09
N GLY A 153 27.99 -8.52 -1.13
CA GLY A 153 28.52 -7.97 -2.38
C GLY A 153 28.90 -6.52 -2.28
N ASN A 154 30.04 -6.23 -1.64
CA ASN A 154 31.12 -5.41 -2.20
C ASN A 154 32.22 -5.26 -1.15
N GLY A 155 33.46 -5.31 -1.64
CA GLY A 155 34.68 -5.52 -0.85
C GLY A 155 34.84 -4.61 0.36
N GLU A 156 35.39 -5.22 1.39
CA GLU A 156 35.90 -4.65 2.64
C GLU A 156 36.75 -3.40 2.36
N GLY A 157 36.13 -2.23 2.47
CA GLY A 157 36.80 -0.95 2.62
C GLY A 157 37.18 -0.79 4.09
N ASN A 158 38.43 -1.11 4.40
CA ASN A 158 39.02 -1.09 5.72
C ASN A 158 39.00 0.34 6.32
N HIS A 159 37.95 0.68 7.09
CA HIS A 159 37.92 1.86 7.93
C HIS A 159 37.53 1.47 9.36
N GLY A 160 38.55 1.22 10.16
CA GLY A 160 38.43 0.90 11.57
C GLY A 160 37.70 2.00 12.35
N SER A 161 36.59 1.61 12.95
CA SER A 161 36.07 2.19 14.18
C SER A 161 35.23 1.12 14.85
N THR A 162 35.89 0.32 15.69
CA THR A 162 35.24 -0.53 16.68
C THR A 162 34.43 0.37 17.61
N PHE A 163 33.10 0.28 17.53
CA PHE A 163 32.21 0.83 18.54
C PHE A 163 32.21 -0.12 19.73
N ASP A 164 32.96 0.27 20.77
CA ASP A 164 32.98 -0.38 22.07
C ASP A 164 31.65 -0.07 22.79
N LEU A 165 30.82 -1.10 22.97
CA LEU A 165 29.66 -1.03 23.87
C LEU A 165 30.07 -1.76 25.15
N GLY A 166 30.74 -1.01 26.01
CA GLY A 166 31.28 -1.48 27.28
C GLY A 166 30.27 -2.29 28.10
N ALA A 167 30.78 -3.40 28.63
CA ALA A 167 30.21 -4.17 29.73
C ALA A 167 30.71 -3.64 31.09
#